data_AF-A0A7Y9KGA2-F1
#
_entry.id   AF-A0A7Y9KGA2-F1
#
_cell.length_a   1.000
_cell.length_b   1.000
_cell.length_c   1.000
_cell.angle_alpha   90.00
_cell.angle_beta   90.00
_cell.angle_gamma   90.00
#
_symmetry.space_group_name_H-M   'P 1'
#
loop_
_entity.id
_entity.type
_entity.pdbx_description
1 polymer ?
#
loop_
_entity_poly.entity_id
_entity_poly.type
_entity_poly.pdbx_seq_one_letter_code
_entity_poly.pdbx_strand_id
1 'polypeptide(L)'
;MAWDTAKTKRLILDAAVSEFAAYGPEAARMDRIAATAGVNKERIYSYFGNKRQMFAIVLTTELERLAMAVPLDEKAAGDLGEYAGQVFDYHRAHPHFVRLLHWEGLHTTEGEPVVAEEERTAHYAEKIAALARTQESGRLDTRLAPRELLYSVIVLAGWWFATPQLRRMLMPDLDNDPDGQRAALVRLVRHLSGDAK
;
A
#
# COMPACT_ATOMS: atom_id res chain seq x y z
N MET A 1 1.91 8.29 37.65
CA MET A 1 1.60 9.00 36.40
C MET A 1 1.03 7.96 35.43
N ALA A 2 -0.27 7.96 35.20
CA ALA A 2 -0.90 7.00 34.29
C ALA A 2 -0.47 7.37 32.86
N TRP A 3 0.41 6.55 32.28
CA TRP A 3 0.81 6.72 30.90
C TRP A 3 -0.42 6.59 30.01
N ASP A 4 -0.63 7.56 29.12
CA ASP A 4 -1.56 7.38 28.01
C ASP A 4 -0.98 6.31 27.08
N THR A 5 -1.40 5.07 27.33
CA THR A 5 -0.94 3.87 26.63
C THR A 5 -1.24 3.98 25.13
N ALA A 6 -2.38 4.59 24.75
CA ALA A 6 -2.76 4.76 23.36
C ALA A 6 -1.83 5.77 22.67
N LYS A 7 -1.58 6.91 23.30
CA LYS A 7 -0.62 7.91 22.78
C LYS A 7 0.78 7.31 22.64
N THR A 8 1.23 6.55 23.63
CA THR A 8 2.56 5.93 23.62
C THR A 8 2.70 4.91 22.49
N LYS A 9 1.70 4.03 22.31
CA LYS A 9 1.67 3.07 21.19
C LYS A 9 1.72 3.78 19.84
N ARG A 10 0.98 4.88 19.68
CA ARG A 10 0.99 5.68 18.44
C ARG A 10 2.37 6.26 18.15
N LEU A 11 3.02 6.89 19.13
CA LEU A 11 4.38 7.42 18.97
C LEU A 11 5.39 6.34 18.56
N ILE A 12 5.27 5.14 19.13
CA ILE A 12 6.12 4.01 18.76
C ILE A 12 5.86 3.57 17.31
N LEU A 13 4.59 3.45 16.91
CA LEU A 13 4.23 3.07 15.53
C LEU A 13 4.71 4.10 14.50
N ASP A 14 4.53 5.39 14.76
CA ASP A 14 4.95 6.47 13.85
C ASP A 14 6.49 6.46 13.68
N ALA A 15 7.24 6.23 14.76
CA ALA A 15 8.69 6.04 14.71
C ALA A 15 9.09 4.77 13.94
N ALA A 16 8.33 3.69 14.10
CA ALA A 16 8.58 2.41 13.44
C ALA A 16 8.35 2.48 11.92
N VAL A 17 7.29 3.15 11.46
CA VAL A 17 7.01 3.40 10.04
C VAL A 17 8.24 4.02 9.38
N SER A 18 8.81 5.05 10.01
CA SER A 18 9.98 5.77 9.47
C SER A 18 11.23 4.89 9.42
N GLU A 19 11.54 4.17 10.51
CA GLU A 19 12.73 3.30 10.57
C GLU A 19 12.62 2.12 9.59
N PHE A 20 11.49 1.42 9.55
CA PHE A 20 11.30 0.27 8.66
C PHE A 20 11.24 0.68 7.20
N ALA A 21 10.60 1.79 6.85
CA ALA A 21 10.59 2.27 5.48
C ALA A 21 12.01 2.64 5.01
N ALA A 22 12.82 3.24 5.88
CA ALA A 22 14.19 3.63 5.56
C ALA A 22 15.12 2.42 5.39
N TYR A 23 15.11 1.49 6.35
CA TYR A 23 16.15 0.46 6.48
C TYR A 23 15.68 -0.98 6.25
N GLY A 24 14.38 -1.23 6.15
CA GLY A 24 13.80 -2.58 6.07
C GLY A 24 13.82 -3.32 7.41
N PRO A 25 13.05 -4.41 7.55
CA PRO A 25 12.88 -5.14 8.81
C PRO A 25 14.19 -5.74 9.34
N GLU A 26 15.13 -6.15 8.48
CA GLU A 26 16.41 -6.70 8.91
C GLU A 26 17.35 -5.64 9.50
N ALA A 27 17.57 -4.52 8.80
CA ALA A 27 18.53 -3.51 9.24
C ALA A 27 17.94 -2.46 10.20
N ALA A 28 16.61 -2.38 10.33
CA ALA A 28 15.95 -1.50 11.29
C ALA A 28 16.41 -1.75 12.73
N ARG A 29 16.70 -0.65 13.44
CA ARG A 29 17.20 -0.66 14.81
C ARG A 29 16.10 -0.28 15.79
N MET A 30 15.75 -1.23 16.65
CA MET A 30 14.80 -1.01 17.75
C MET A 30 15.22 0.11 18.70
N ASP A 31 16.53 0.32 18.89
CA ASP A 31 17.06 1.41 19.73
C ASP A 31 16.73 2.79 19.15
N ARG A 32 16.75 2.93 17.81
CA ARG A 32 16.40 4.20 17.15
C ARG A 32 14.91 4.48 17.24
N ILE A 33 14.09 3.45 17.10
CA ILE A 33 12.64 3.55 17.29
C ILE A 33 12.33 4.01 18.73
N ALA A 34 12.99 3.41 19.73
CA ALA A 34 12.84 3.79 21.13
C ALA A 34 13.23 5.24 21.39
N ALA A 35 14.39 5.68 20.89
CA ALA A 35 14.86 7.05 21.01
C ALA A 35 13.88 8.06 20.37
N THR A 36 13.43 7.80 19.14
CA THR A 36 12.50 8.67 18.42
C THR A 36 11.13 8.76 19.11
N ALA A 37 10.63 7.63 19.63
CA ALA A 37 9.35 7.58 20.34
C ALA A 37 9.42 8.08 21.80
N GLY A 38 10.62 8.38 22.31
CA GLY A 38 10.82 8.83 23.70
C GLY A 38 10.51 7.75 24.74
N VAL A 39 10.73 6.48 24.41
CA VAL A 39 10.50 5.33 25.29
C VAL A 39 11.75 4.48 25.44
N ASN A 40 11.78 3.59 26.44
CA ASN A 40 12.82 2.55 26.49
C ASN A 40 12.49 1.38 25.57
N LYS A 41 13.51 0.59 25.24
CA LYS A 41 13.41 -0.52 24.30
C LYS A 41 12.51 -1.64 24.83
N GLU A 42 12.57 -1.92 26.13
CA GLU A 42 11.76 -2.94 26.80
C GLU A 42 10.26 -2.65 26.65
N ARG A 43 9.86 -1.38 26.69
CA ARG A 43 8.47 -0.96 26.48
C ARG A 43 7.97 -1.25 25.07
N ILE A 44 8.84 -1.13 24.06
CA ILE A 44 8.47 -1.51 22.68
C ILE A 44 8.16 -3.00 22.62
N TYR A 45 9.07 -3.84 23.12
CA TYR A 45 8.87 -5.30 23.11
C TYR A 45 7.64 -5.71 23.92
N SER A 46 7.37 -5.01 25.03
CA SER A 46 6.15 -5.24 25.82
C SER A 46 4.86 -4.94 25.06
N TYR A 47 4.86 -4.01 24.10
CA TYR A 47 3.66 -3.67 23.34
C TYR A 47 3.51 -4.47 22.04
N PHE A 48 4.61 -4.75 21.36
CA PHE A 48 4.61 -5.24 19.98
C PHE A 48 5.25 -6.62 19.82
N GLY A 49 5.69 -7.25 20.92
CA GLY A 49 6.42 -8.49 20.86
C GLY A 49 7.75 -8.27 20.16
N ASN A 50 8.07 -9.05 19.14
CA ASN A 50 9.37 -8.97 18.45
C ASN A 50 9.38 -8.03 17.23
N LYS A 51 10.58 -7.83 16.64
CA LYS A 51 10.77 -6.93 15.48
C LYS A 51 9.94 -7.35 14.26
N ARG A 52 9.80 -8.65 13.98
CA ARG A 52 8.98 -9.15 12.86
C ARG A 52 7.51 -8.85 13.08
N GLN A 53 6.99 -9.13 14.29
CA GLN A 53 5.62 -8.80 14.68
C GLN A 53 5.36 -7.29 14.60
N MET A 54 6.31 -6.48 15.03
CA MET A 54 6.18 -5.02 14.95
C MET A 54 6.18 -4.51 13.50
N PHE A 55 7.05 -5.03 12.63
CA PHE A 55 7.03 -4.70 11.21
C PHE A 55 5.69 -5.06 10.57
N ALA A 56 5.16 -6.23 10.90
CA ALA A 56 3.87 -6.67 10.43
C ALA A 56 2.71 -5.78 10.90
N ILE A 57 2.68 -5.43 12.19
CA ILE A 57 1.68 -4.50 12.73
C ILE A 57 1.75 -3.15 12.01
N VAL A 58 2.97 -2.64 11.77
CA VAL A 58 3.18 -1.41 10.99
C VAL A 58 2.60 -1.54 9.59
N LEU A 59 2.93 -2.61 8.86
CA LEU A 59 2.46 -2.80 7.48
C LEU A 59 0.95 -2.98 7.39
N THR A 60 0.35 -3.83 8.25
CA THR A 60 -1.10 -4.02 8.29
C THR A 60 -1.83 -2.72 8.63
N THR A 61 -1.30 -1.93 9.58
CA THR A 61 -1.86 -0.60 9.91
C THR A 61 -1.85 0.33 8.70
N GLU A 62 -0.76 0.35 7.92
CA GLU A 62 -0.68 1.21 6.74
C GLU A 62 -1.57 0.71 5.58
N LEU A 63 -1.72 -0.60 5.43
CA LEU A 63 -2.67 -1.22 4.49
C LEU A 63 -4.12 -0.84 4.82
N GLU A 64 -4.51 -0.91 6.10
CA GLU A 64 -5.83 -0.49 6.56
C GLU A 64 -6.07 1.00 6.30
N ARG A 65 -5.07 1.86 6.57
CA ARG A 65 -5.15 3.30 6.27
C ARG A 65 -5.41 3.57 4.79
N LEU A 66 -4.69 2.88 3.89
CA LEU A 66 -4.93 2.98 2.45
C LEU A 66 -6.35 2.50 2.09
N ALA A 67 -6.76 1.33 2.59
CA ALA A 67 -8.07 0.76 2.29
C ALA A 67 -9.22 1.67 2.73
N MET A 68 -9.08 2.35 3.87
CA MET A 68 -10.04 3.32 4.37
C MET A 68 -10.03 4.64 3.59
N ALA A 69 -8.85 5.10 3.17
CA ALA A 69 -8.70 6.35 2.42
C ALA A 69 -9.16 6.24 0.96
N VAL A 70 -8.93 5.07 0.34
CA VAL A 70 -9.23 4.79 -1.06
C VAL A 70 -9.95 3.43 -1.17
N PRO A 71 -11.23 3.34 -0.75
CA PRO A 71 -11.98 2.10 -0.83
C PRO A 71 -12.29 1.73 -2.29
N LEU A 72 -12.29 0.44 -2.59
CA LEU A 72 -12.77 -0.07 -3.88
C LEU A 72 -14.12 -0.76 -3.67
N ASP A 73 -15.19 0.02 -3.82
CA ASP A 73 -16.57 -0.44 -3.87
C ASP A 73 -17.09 -0.49 -5.32
N GLU A 74 -18.37 -0.81 -5.53
CA GLU A 74 -18.99 -0.88 -6.86
C GLU A 74 -19.10 0.48 -7.58
N LYS A 75 -19.00 1.58 -6.84
CA LYS A 75 -18.98 2.92 -7.43
C LYS A 75 -17.58 3.22 -7.96
N ALA A 76 -16.55 3.01 -7.14
CA ALA A 76 -15.15 3.16 -7.54
C ALA A 76 -14.76 2.18 -8.66
N ALA A 77 -15.27 0.96 -8.63
CA ALA A 77 -15.07 -0.04 -9.68
C ALA A 77 -15.65 0.39 -11.04
N GLY A 78 -16.56 1.37 -11.09
CA GLY A 78 -17.11 1.90 -12.34
C GLY A 78 -16.22 2.91 -13.07
N ASP A 79 -15.14 3.39 -12.45
CA ASP A 79 -14.07 4.17 -13.10
C ASP A 79 -12.74 3.78 -12.45
N LEU A 80 -12.18 2.66 -12.92
CA LEU A 80 -10.92 2.14 -12.39
C LEU A 80 -9.75 3.08 -12.67
N GLY A 81 -9.85 3.89 -13.72
CA GLY A 81 -8.92 4.98 -13.99
C GLY A 81 -8.82 5.93 -12.82
N GLU A 82 -9.94 6.50 -12.39
CA GLU A 82 -9.97 7.45 -11.29
C GLU A 82 -9.62 6.80 -9.96
N TYR A 83 -10.06 5.57 -9.69
CA TYR A 83 -9.60 4.80 -8.52
C TYR A 83 -8.07 4.68 -8.50
N ALA A 84 -7.44 4.31 -9.63
CA ALA A 84 -5.98 4.23 -9.73
C ALA A 84 -5.32 5.59 -9.52
N GLY A 85 -5.93 6.68 -9.99
CA GLY A 85 -5.50 8.05 -9.73
C GLY A 85 -5.51 8.39 -8.23
N GLN A 86 -6.57 8.02 -7.50
CA GLN A 86 -6.66 8.21 -6.05
C GLN A 86 -5.61 7.39 -5.28
N VAL A 87 -5.37 6.14 -5.70
CA VAL A 87 -4.28 5.30 -5.14
C VAL A 87 -2.92 5.95 -5.39
N PHE A 88 -2.69 6.50 -6.59
CA PHE A 88 -1.47 7.24 -6.91
C PHE A 88 -1.28 8.47 -6.02
N ASP A 89 -2.34 9.27 -5.83
CA ASP A 89 -2.32 10.45 -4.97
C ASP A 89 -1.99 10.05 -3.51
N TYR A 90 -2.57 8.96 -3.04
CA TYR A 90 -2.27 8.40 -1.72
C TYR A 90 -0.80 7.96 -1.60
N HIS A 91 -0.27 7.21 -2.57
CA HIS A 91 1.14 6.80 -2.58
C HIS A 91 2.10 7.99 -2.59
N ARG A 92 1.77 9.05 -3.35
CA ARG A 92 2.55 10.28 -3.39
C ARG A 92 2.57 10.99 -2.04
N ALA A 93 1.44 11.03 -1.35
CA ALA A 93 1.33 11.62 -0.01
C ALA A 93 1.99 10.76 1.08
N HIS A 94 2.10 9.45 0.87
CA HIS A 94 2.61 8.48 1.85
C HIS A 94 3.75 7.62 1.27
N PRO A 95 4.92 8.21 0.94
CA PRO A 95 6.00 7.49 0.25
C PRO A 95 6.60 6.33 1.06
N HIS A 96 6.39 6.32 2.38
CA HIS A 96 6.82 5.24 3.28
C HIS A 96 6.09 3.93 2.97
N PHE A 97 4.81 4.00 2.61
CA PHE A 97 3.95 2.83 2.41
C PHE A 97 4.48 1.91 1.32
N VAL A 98 4.74 2.47 0.13
CA VAL A 98 5.25 1.68 -1.00
C VAL A 98 6.61 1.07 -0.67
N ARG A 99 7.44 1.74 0.12
CA ARG A 99 8.73 1.17 0.58
C ARG A 99 8.53 -0.01 1.54
N LEU A 100 7.58 0.07 2.47
CA LEU A 100 7.25 -1.03 3.38
C LEU A 100 6.74 -2.26 2.62
N LEU A 101 5.87 -2.07 1.61
CA LEU A 101 5.42 -3.16 0.74
C LEU A 101 6.57 -3.82 -0.02
N HIS A 102 7.48 -3.03 -0.58
CA HIS A 102 8.67 -3.60 -1.24
C HIS A 102 9.57 -4.34 -0.25
N TRP A 103 9.72 -3.84 0.97
CA TRP A 103 10.46 -4.57 1.99
C TRP A 103 9.80 -5.90 2.34
N GLU A 104 8.47 -5.97 2.45
CA GLU A 104 7.79 -7.27 2.60
C GLU A 104 8.15 -8.19 1.42
N GLY A 105 7.97 -7.75 0.17
CA GLY A 105 8.26 -8.57 -1.01
C GLY A 105 9.71 -9.02 -1.15
N LEU A 106 10.68 -8.23 -0.66
CA LEU A 106 12.10 -8.60 -0.65
C LEU A 106 12.48 -9.60 0.46
N HIS A 107 11.69 -9.68 1.52
CA HIS A 107 11.97 -10.54 2.67
C HIS A 107 11.10 -11.79 2.71
N THR A 108 9.94 -11.78 2.06
CA THR A 108 9.07 -12.95 1.96
C THR A 108 9.74 -14.01 1.09
N THR A 109 9.96 -15.18 1.67
CA THR A 109 10.40 -16.36 0.92
C THR A 109 9.18 -17.03 0.30
N GLU A 110 9.33 -17.57 -0.91
CA GLU A 110 8.25 -18.29 -1.58
C GLU A 110 7.69 -19.42 -0.69
N GLY A 111 6.37 -19.38 -0.46
CA GLY A 111 5.66 -20.35 0.37
C GLY A 111 5.61 -20.03 1.88
N GLU A 112 6.28 -18.98 2.35
CA GLU A 112 6.10 -18.50 3.73
C GLU A 112 4.89 -17.56 3.83
N PRO A 113 3.97 -17.78 4.78
CA PRO A 113 2.83 -16.90 4.95
C PRO A 113 3.28 -15.53 5.46
N VAL A 114 2.67 -14.48 4.94
CA VAL A 114 2.84 -13.11 5.45
C VAL A 114 1.91 -12.86 6.64
N VAL A 115 2.17 -11.80 7.39
CA VAL A 115 1.29 -11.48 8.52
C VAL A 115 -0.05 -10.95 8.02
N ALA A 116 -1.10 -11.39 8.73
CA ALA A 116 -2.50 -11.13 8.41
C ALA A 116 -2.87 -11.58 6.99
N GLU A 117 -2.26 -12.66 6.49
CA GLU A 117 -2.50 -13.15 5.14
C GLU A 117 -3.96 -13.52 4.91
N GLU A 118 -4.61 -14.17 5.87
CA GLU A 118 -6.03 -14.53 5.78
C GLU A 118 -6.92 -13.28 5.72
N GLU A 119 -6.72 -12.31 6.62
CA GLU A 119 -7.49 -11.07 6.65
C GLU A 119 -7.26 -10.22 5.40
N ARG A 120 -6.01 -10.14 4.91
CA ARG A 120 -5.66 -9.46 3.67
C ARG A 120 -6.27 -10.15 2.46
N THR A 121 -6.26 -11.48 2.43
CA THR A 121 -6.90 -12.29 1.38
C THR A 121 -8.40 -12.03 1.34
N ALA A 122 -9.06 -11.99 2.50
CA ALA A 122 -10.47 -11.64 2.61
C ALA A 122 -10.75 -10.23 2.08
N HIS A 123 -9.92 -9.24 2.45
CA HIS A 123 -10.04 -7.88 1.95
C HIS A 123 -9.86 -7.78 0.43
N TYR A 124 -8.91 -8.52 -0.16
CA TYR A 124 -8.79 -8.60 -1.62
C TYR A 124 -9.98 -9.30 -2.27
N ALA A 125 -10.56 -10.32 -1.63
CA ALA A 125 -11.75 -11.00 -2.13
C ALA A 125 -12.96 -10.05 -2.21
N GLU A 126 -13.14 -9.14 -1.25
CA GLU A 126 -14.18 -8.11 -1.30
C GLU A 126 -14.01 -7.17 -2.51
N LYS A 127 -12.77 -6.70 -2.74
CA LYS A 127 -12.40 -5.89 -3.91
C LYS A 127 -12.69 -6.62 -5.23
N ILE A 128 -12.29 -7.89 -5.31
CA ILE A 128 -12.54 -8.76 -6.46
C ILE A 128 -14.04 -8.93 -6.70
N ALA A 129 -14.84 -9.09 -5.65
CA ALA A 129 -16.28 -9.23 -5.75
C ALA A 129 -16.96 -7.93 -6.24
N ALA A 130 -16.49 -6.75 -5.82
CA ALA A 130 -16.98 -5.48 -6.33
C ALA A 130 -16.72 -5.31 -7.84
N LEU A 131 -15.54 -5.72 -8.31
CA LEU A 131 -15.22 -5.74 -9.73
C LEU A 131 -16.09 -6.73 -10.51
N ALA A 132 -16.28 -7.94 -9.97
CA ALA A 132 -17.13 -8.96 -10.58
C ALA A 132 -18.58 -8.46 -10.77
N ARG A 133 -19.18 -7.85 -9.75
CA ARG A 133 -20.54 -7.26 -9.85
C ARG A 133 -20.60 -6.11 -10.86
N THR A 134 -19.53 -5.32 -10.96
CA THR A 134 -19.45 -4.24 -11.95
C THR A 134 -19.36 -4.78 -13.39
N GLN A 135 -18.60 -5.85 -13.60
CA GLN A 135 -18.54 -6.59 -14.86
C GLN A 135 -19.90 -7.20 -15.22
N GLU A 136 -20.58 -7.85 -14.27
CA GLU A 136 -21.93 -8.40 -14.45
C GLU A 136 -22.96 -7.33 -14.85
N SER A 137 -22.80 -6.11 -14.33
CA SER A 137 -23.65 -4.96 -14.70
C SER A 137 -23.34 -4.35 -16.08
N GLY A 138 -22.30 -4.84 -16.77
CA GLY A 138 -21.87 -4.33 -18.07
C GLY A 138 -21.15 -2.98 -18.03
N ARG A 139 -20.79 -2.49 -16.84
CA ARG A 139 -20.06 -1.22 -16.64
C ARG A 139 -18.54 -1.36 -16.75
N LEU A 140 -18.02 -2.58 -16.77
CA LEU A 140 -16.61 -2.91 -16.83
C LEU A 140 -16.39 -4.03 -17.85
N ASP A 141 -15.27 -3.98 -18.58
CA ASP A 141 -14.93 -4.98 -19.58
C ASP A 141 -14.71 -6.37 -18.96
N THR A 142 -15.05 -7.41 -19.71
CA THR A 142 -14.98 -8.82 -19.29
C THR A 142 -13.81 -9.60 -19.90
N ARG A 143 -12.92 -8.94 -20.66
CA ARG A 143 -11.71 -9.54 -21.25
C ARG A 143 -10.74 -10.08 -20.19
N LEU A 144 -10.68 -9.47 -19.01
CA LEU A 144 -9.85 -9.92 -17.89
C LEU A 144 -10.72 -10.41 -16.74
N ALA A 145 -10.26 -11.45 -16.03
CA ALA A 145 -10.92 -11.85 -14.79
C ALA A 145 -10.78 -10.75 -13.72
N PRO A 146 -11.76 -10.57 -12.82
CA PRO A 146 -11.74 -9.49 -11.81
C PRO A 146 -10.44 -9.45 -10.97
N ARG A 147 -9.87 -10.62 -10.64
CA ARG A 147 -8.60 -10.74 -9.91
C ARG A 147 -7.38 -10.27 -10.71
N GLU A 148 -7.37 -10.54 -12.02
CA GLU A 148 -6.28 -10.16 -12.92
C GLU A 148 -6.32 -8.65 -13.18
N LEU A 149 -7.53 -8.10 -13.30
CA LEU A 149 -7.75 -6.67 -13.40
C LEU A 149 -7.32 -5.95 -12.13
N LEU A 150 -7.73 -6.42 -10.94
CA LEU A 150 -7.30 -5.85 -9.66
C LEU A 150 -5.78 -5.87 -9.53
N TYR A 151 -5.15 -7.01 -9.79
CA TYR A 151 -3.69 -7.16 -9.71
C TYR A 151 -2.98 -6.19 -10.66
N SER A 152 -3.47 -6.06 -11.90
CA SER A 152 -2.91 -5.15 -12.89
C SER A 152 -3.01 -3.68 -12.46
N VAL A 153 -4.15 -3.27 -11.88
CA VAL A 153 -4.32 -1.90 -11.34
C VAL A 153 -3.35 -1.64 -10.19
N ILE A 154 -3.17 -2.60 -9.27
CA ILE A 154 -2.22 -2.47 -8.15
C ILE A 154 -0.79 -2.32 -8.67
N VAL A 155 -0.37 -3.16 -9.63
CA VAL A 155 0.96 -3.08 -10.25
C VAL A 155 1.14 -1.72 -10.93
N LEU A 156 0.19 -1.31 -11.76
CA LEU A 156 0.26 -0.04 -12.48
C LEU A 156 0.32 1.15 -11.52
N ALA A 157 -0.44 1.17 -10.43
CA ALA A 157 -0.44 2.28 -9.47
C ALA A 157 0.80 2.30 -8.55
N GLY A 158 1.36 1.14 -8.23
CA GLY A 158 2.53 1.02 -7.34
C GLY A 158 3.88 1.22 -8.04
N TRP A 159 4.02 0.73 -9.28
CA TRP A 159 5.32 0.64 -9.96
C TRP A 159 5.97 2.01 -10.25
N TRP A 160 5.17 3.07 -10.39
CA TRP A 160 5.65 4.46 -10.53
C TRP A 160 6.59 4.90 -9.41
N PHE A 161 6.41 4.35 -8.21
CA PHE A 161 7.17 4.68 -7.01
C PHE A 161 8.26 3.66 -6.70
N ALA A 162 8.14 2.44 -7.23
CA ALA A 162 9.12 1.37 -7.08
C ALA A 162 10.43 1.67 -7.83
N THR A 163 10.30 2.21 -9.05
CA THR A 163 11.44 2.40 -9.97
C THR A 163 11.45 3.81 -10.58
N PRO A 164 11.57 4.87 -9.76
CA PRO A 164 11.53 6.25 -10.27
C PRO A 164 12.61 6.54 -11.32
N GLN A 165 13.77 5.87 -11.25
CA GLN A 165 14.82 5.95 -12.26
C GLN A 165 14.37 5.39 -13.62
N LEU A 166 13.59 4.30 -13.65
CA LEU A 166 13.10 3.71 -14.90
C LEU A 166 12.05 4.61 -15.55
N ARG A 167 11.12 5.14 -14.75
CA ARG A 167 10.16 6.16 -15.20
C ARG A 167 10.88 7.34 -15.86
N ARG A 168 11.90 7.90 -15.21
CA ARG A 168 12.69 9.02 -15.75
C ARG A 168 13.42 8.68 -17.05
N MET A 169 13.86 7.43 -17.24
CA MET A 169 14.50 6.97 -18.48
C MET A 169 13.51 6.78 -19.62
N LEU A 170 12.30 6.27 -19.34
CA LEU A 170 11.29 5.96 -20.37
C LEU A 170 10.36 7.13 -20.71
N MET A 171 10.07 7.99 -19.73
CA MET A 171 9.11 9.10 -19.84
C MET A 171 9.75 10.38 -19.24
N PRO A 172 10.82 10.91 -19.88
CA PRO A 172 11.55 12.07 -19.36
C PRO A 172 10.70 13.35 -19.34
N ASP A 173 9.69 13.44 -20.22
CA ASP A 173 8.70 14.51 -20.28
C ASP A 173 7.78 14.55 -19.04
N LEU A 174 7.58 13.40 -18.40
CA LEU A 174 6.82 13.29 -17.17
C LEU A 174 7.70 13.40 -15.91
N ASP A 175 9.01 13.62 -16.05
CA ASP A 175 9.89 13.76 -14.88
C ASP A 175 9.59 15.07 -14.15
N ASN A 176 9.32 14.96 -12.85
CA ASN A 176 8.81 16.08 -12.02
C ASN A 176 7.45 16.66 -12.46
N ASP A 177 6.64 15.90 -13.20
CA ASP A 177 5.24 16.24 -13.50
C ASP A 177 4.26 15.24 -12.85
N PRO A 178 3.91 15.41 -11.56
CA PRO A 178 3.00 14.50 -10.88
C PRO A 178 1.60 14.43 -11.50
N ASP A 179 1.12 15.53 -12.08
CA ASP A 179 -0.23 15.60 -12.65
C ASP A 179 -0.26 14.88 -14.00
N GLY A 180 0.78 15.03 -14.82
CA GLY A 180 0.98 14.25 -16.03
C GLY A 180 1.17 12.75 -15.76
N GLN A 181 1.92 12.38 -14.70
CA GLN A 181 2.07 10.99 -14.26
C GLN A 181 0.72 10.39 -13.84
N ARG A 182 -0.05 11.10 -13.00
CA ARG A 182 -1.41 10.70 -12.60
C ARG A 182 -2.30 10.51 -13.83
N ALA A 183 -2.31 11.49 -14.73
CA ALA A 183 -3.12 11.44 -15.95
C ALA A 183 -2.72 10.28 -16.87
N ALA A 184 -1.42 9.96 -16.96
CA ALA A 184 -0.92 8.81 -17.73
C ALA A 184 -1.41 7.49 -17.13
N LEU A 185 -1.30 7.31 -15.80
CA LEU A 185 -1.82 6.13 -15.10
C LEU A 185 -3.33 5.97 -15.32
N VAL A 186 -4.11 7.03 -15.11
CA VAL A 186 -5.58 7.02 -15.30
C VAL A 186 -5.93 6.57 -16.72
N ARG A 187 -5.27 7.14 -17.74
CA ARG A 187 -5.50 6.75 -19.14
C ARG A 187 -5.16 5.28 -19.40
N LEU A 188 -4.03 4.80 -18.88
CA LEU A 188 -3.60 3.40 -19.04
C LEU A 188 -4.61 2.44 -18.41
N VAL A 189 -5.06 2.74 -17.20
CA VAL A 189 -6.01 1.88 -16.48
C VAL A 189 -7.37 1.88 -17.17
N ARG A 190 -7.90 3.03 -17.61
CA ARG A 190 -9.17 3.07 -18.39
C ARG A 190 -9.08 2.26 -19.68
N HIS A 191 -7.94 2.29 -20.35
CA HIS A 191 -7.73 1.47 -21.55
C HIS A 191 -7.72 -0.03 -21.23
N LEU A 192 -7.07 -0.42 -20.13
CA LEU A 192 -7.01 -1.80 -19.66
C LEU A 192 -8.39 -2.33 -19.23
N SER A 193 -9.15 -1.52 -18.50
CA SER A 193 -10.45 -1.88 -17.95
C SER A 193 -11.61 -1.75 -18.94
N GLY A 194 -11.35 -1.17 -20.12
CA GLY A 194 -12.36 -0.87 -21.13
C GLY A 194 -13.40 0.15 -20.66
N ASP A 195 -13.04 1.00 -19.69
CA ASP A 195 -13.88 2.14 -19.28
C ASP A 195 -14.10 3.01 -20.53
N ALA A 196 -15.31 2.97 -21.08
CA ALA A 196 -15.68 3.85 -22.18
C ALA A 196 -15.61 5.30 -21.70
N LYS A 197 -15.07 6.19 -22.55
CA LYS A 197 -15.02 7.64 -22.30
C LYS A 197 -16.36 8.23 -21.89
#